data_AF-A0AAU6LIG8-F1
#
_entry.id   AF-A0AAU6LIG8-F1
#
_cell.length_a   1.000
_cell.length_b   1.000
_cell.length_c   1.000
_cell.angle_alpha   90.00
_cell.angle_beta   90.00
_cell.angle_gamma   90.00
#
_symmetry.space_group_name_H-M   'P 1'
#
loop_
_entity.id
_entity.type
_entity.pdbx_description
1 polymer ?
#
loop_
_entity_poly.entity_id
_entity_poly.type
_entity_poly.pdbx_seq_one_letter_code
_entity_poly.pdbx_strand_id
1 'polypeptide(L)'
;MSTLRVTAEELTVHEHPNADALELAQVGLYRAVIAKDAYRTGEYAVYIPEQAVLPADLIEELGLTGRLAGGSADRVKAVRLRGELSQGLVCRPRALADVDLAQAAEEGTDFAELLGITKWAPPIPTTMNGDVEAAADLMPWVDIENLQRYPHIFEPGEPVVLTEKLHGTACLFTYVAEGERSFVSSKGFGSKGLALKEDERNLYWRAVRGHGVAAVAAALAHRLGATRVGIFGEVYGKGVQDLSYGTDVRTADAPPGYAVFDVSAEIDGQTCWLDPAAVLTDGELPLVPRLYEGPYDLDTVLELASGRETVSGKAVHLREGVVIRPSAERYSPVTGGRAIAKAVSPAYLTRKGGTEYE
;
A
#
# COMPACT_ATOMS: atom_id res chain seq x y z
N MET A 1 1.03 -4.51 3.40
CA MET A 1 0.25 -4.66 2.16
C MET A 1 -1.22 -4.64 2.54
N SER A 2 -2.13 -4.03 1.77
CA SER A 2 -3.57 -4.10 2.13
C SER A 2 -4.02 -5.56 2.17
N THR A 3 -4.78 -5.93 3.19
CA THR A 3 -5.24 -7.31 3.37
C THR A 3 -6.09 -7.71 2.16
N LEU A 4 -5.79 -8.86 1.55
CA LEU A 4 -6.67 -9.42 0.54
C LEU A 4 -7.94 -9.86 1.28
N ARG A 5 -9.06 -9.20 0.98
CA ARG A 5 -10.37 -9.61 1.48
C ARG A 5 -11.35 -9.65 0.32
N VAL A 6 -12.05 -10.76 0.20
CA VAL A 6 -13.08 -11.01 -0.81
C VAL A 6 -14.43 -10.95 -0.10
N THR A 7 -15.11 -9.83 -0.21
CA THR A 7 -16.29 -9.51 0.61
C THR A 7 -17.53 -9.34 -0.27
N ALA A 8 -18.70 -9.56 0.32
CA ALA A 8 -19.95 -9.12 -0.30
C ALA A 8 -20.09 -7.60 -0.14
N GLU A 9 -20.57 -6.94 -1.19
CA GLU A 9 -20.62 -5.49 -1.30
C GLU A 9 -21.92 -5.07 -1.98
N GLU A 10 -22.54 -3.99 -1.52
CA GLU A 10 -23.68 -3.37 -2.20
C GLU A 10 -23.19 -2.63 -3.46
N LEU A 11 -23.86 -2.84 -4.58
CA LEU A 11 -23.46 -2.27 -5.87
C LEU A 11 -24.24 -1.01 -6.20
N THR A 12 -23.54 -0.01 -6.74
CA THR A 12 -24.16 1.04 -7.57
C THR A 12 -23.78 0.83 -9.03
N VAL A 13 -24.75 0.62 -9.91
CA VAL A 13 -24.51 0.37 -11.33
C VAL A 13 -24.64 1.67 -12.12
N HIS A 14 -23.63 1.94 -12.96
CA HIS A 14 -23.59 3.09 -13.87
C HIS A 14 -23.51 2.62 -15.32
N GLU A 15 -24.07 3.42 -16.23
CA GLU A 15 -23.89 3.19 -17.66
C GLU A 15 -22.41 3.29 -18.06
N HIS A 16 -21.98 2.42 -18.96
CA HIS A 16 -20.64 2.54 -19.54
C HIS A 16 -20.66 3.57 -20.68
N PRO A 17 -19.93 4.70 -20.59
CA PRO A 17 -20.06 5.81 -21.54
C PRO A 17 -19.65 5.46 -22.97
N ASN A 18 -18.80 4.45 -23.12
CA ASN A 18 -18.21 4.06 -24.41
C ASN A 18 -18.49 2.60 -24.82
N ALA A 19 -19.55 1.96 -24.30
CA ALA A 19 -19.90 0.57 -24.66
C ALA A 19 -21.38 0.23 -24.41
N ASP A 20 -22.05 -0.36 -25.41
CA ASP A 20 -23.47 -0.70 -25.31
C ASP A 20 -23.76 -2.00 -24.56
N ALA A 21 -22.76 -2.89 -24.46
CA ALA A 21 -22.90 -4.23 -23.87
C ALA A 21 -22.27 -4.34 -22.47
N LEU A 22 -21.76 -3.24 -21.92
CA LEU A 22 -21.05 -3.19 -20.65
C LEU A 22 -21.66 -2.12 -19.74
N GLU A 23 -21.48 -2.29 -18.44
CA GLU A 23 -21.83 -1.33 -17.38
C GLU A 23 -20.68 -1.27 -16.36
N LEU A 24 -20.76 -0.33 -15.42
CA LEU A 24 -19.79 -0.17 -14.34
C LEU A 24 -20.46 -0.43 -13.00
N ALA A 25 -20.07 -1.51 -12.32
CA ALA A 25 -20.44 -1.75 -10.94
C ALA A 25 -19.47 -1.01 -10.01
N GLN A 26 -20.00 -0.12 -9.19
CA GLN A 26 -19.23 0.60 -8.17
C GLN A 26 -19.32 -0.14 -6.84
N VAL A 27 -18.15 -0.34 -6.22
CA VAL A 27 -17.94 -0.93 -4.89
C VAL A 27 -17.06 0.03 -4.10
N GLY A 28 -17.60 0.72 -3.10
CA GLY A 28 -16.92 1.86 -2.48
C GLY A 28 -16.57 2.92 -3.54
N LEU A 29 -15.29 3.23 -3.73
CA LEU A 29 -14.80 4.07 -4.83
C LEU A 29 -14.17 3.27 -5.99
N TYR A 30 -14.14 1.94 -5.91
CA TYR A 30 -13.74 1.09 -7.03
C TYR A 30 -14.84 1.01 -8.07
N ARG A 31 -14.46 0.80 -9.32
CA ARG A 31 -15.37 0.45 -10.41
C ARG A 31 -14.88 -0.80 -11.11
N ALA A 32 -15.76 -1.78 -11.28
CA ALA A 32 -15.52 -2.98 -12.06
C ALA A 32 -16.45 -2.99 -13.27
N VAL A 33 -15.91 -3.30 -14.45
CA VAL A 33 -16.71 -3.45 -15.67
C VAL A 33 -17.46 -4.78 -15.59
N ILE A 34 -18.78 -4.71 -15.74
CA ILE A 34 -19.70 -5.85 -15.75
C ILE A 34 -20.41 -5.94 -17.10
N ALA A 35 -20.98 -7.11 -17.41
CA ALA A 35 -21.89 -7.23 -18.54
C ALA A 35 -23.16 -6.44 -18.26
N LYS A 36 -23.71 -5.81 -19.30
CA LYS A 36 -24.97 -5.07 -19.19
C LYS A 36 -26.11 -5.97 -18.69
N ASP A 37 -26.96 -5.41 -17.83
CA ASP A 37 -28.12 -6.08 -17.22
C ASP A 37 -27.75 -7.26 -16.29
N ALA A 38 -26.46 -7.48 -15.97
CA ALA A 38 -26.04 -8.55 -15.07
C ALA A 38 -26.37 -8.26 -13.59
N TYR A 39 -26.44 -6.98 -13.22
CA TYR A 39 -26.71 -6.50 -11.87
C TYR A 39 -27.57 -5.24 -11.91
N ARG A 40 -28.17 -4.89 -10.77
CA ARG A 40 -28.89 -3.63 -10.58
C ARG A 40 -28.37 -2.89 -9.34
N THR A 41 -28.50 -1.57 -9.34
CA THR A 41 -28.19 -0.75 -8.15
C THR A 41 -29.01 -1.21 -6.95
N GLY A 42 -28.34 -1.32 -5.80
CA GLY A 42 -28.91 -1.83 -4.54
C GLY A 42 -28.84 -3.36 -4.40
N GLU A 43 -28.33 -4.07 -5.41
CA GLU A 43 -28.05 -5.49 -5.28
C GLU A 43 -26.69 -5.76 -4.64
N TYR A 44 -26.54 -6.92 -3.99
CA TYR A 44 -25.29 -7.37 -3.40
C TYR A 44 -24.58 -8.40 -4.30
N ALA A 45 -23.25 -8.31 -4.35
CA ALA A 45 -22.39 -9.26 -5.04
C ALA A 45 -21.02 -9.34 -4.35
N VAL A 46 -20.24 -10.38 -4.67
CA VAL A 46 -18.88 -10.52 -4.16
C VAL A 46 -17.92 -9.68 -5.00
N TYR A 47 -17.09 -8.90 -4.32
CA TYR A 47 -15.98 -8.16 -4.92
C TYR A 47 -14.66 -8.92 -4.72
N ILE A 48 -14.00 -9.24 -5.83
CA ILE A 48 -12.66 -9.83 -5.83
C ILE A 48 -11.65 -8.74 -6.22
N PRO A 49 -10.77 -8.30 -5.31
CA PRO A 49 -9.86 -7.18 -5.57
C PRO A 49 -8.70 -7.56 -6.51
N GLU A 50 -7.93 -6.55 -6.91
CA GLU A 50 -6.67 -6.71 -7.64
C GLU A 50 -5.67 -7.57 -6.85
N GLN A 51 -4.71 -8.17 -7.56
CA GLN A 51 -3.71 -9.12 -7.03
C GLN A 51 -4.31 -10.45 -6.53
N ALA A 52 -5.63 -10.66 -6.57
CA ALA A 52 -6.23 -11.96 -6.32
C ALA A 52 -5.82 -12.98 -7.40
N VAL A 53 -5.52 -14.21 -6.97
CA VAL A 53 -5.30 -15.39 -7.83
C VAL A 53 -6.49 -16.31 -7.64
N LEU A 54 -7.21 -16.59 -8.71
CA LEU A 54 -8.43 -17.39 -8.68
C LEU A 54 -8.12 -18.86 -9.03
N PRO A 55 -8.83 -19.83 -8.45
CA PRO A 55 -8.76 -21.21 -8.90
C PRO A 55 -9.39 -21.38 -10.29
N ALA A 56 -8.94 -22.39 -11.04
CA ALA A 56 -9.36 -22.63 -12.42
C ALA A 56 -10.89 -22.77 -12.58
N ASP A 57 -11.54 -23.49 -11.67
CA ASP A 57 -12.99 -23.72 -11.72
C ASP A 57 -13.78 -22.41 -11.59
N LEU A 58 -13.33 -21.49 -10.73
CA LEU A 58 -13.95 -20.18 -10.59
C LEU A 58 -13.72 -19.32 -11.84
N ILE A 59 -12.55 -19.40 -12.46
CA ILE A 59 -12.25 -18.68 -13.71
C ILE A 59 -13.17 -19.15 -14.84
N GLU A 60 -13.36 -20.46 -14.95
CA GLU A 60 -14.26 -21.05 -15.95
C GLU A 60 -15.71 -20.64 -15.69
N GLU A 61 -16.17 -20.72 -14.44
CA GLU A 61 -17.52 -20.31 -14.03
C GLU A 61 -17.82 -18.85 -14.41
N LEU A 62 -16.85 -17.95 -14.18
CA LEU A 62 -16.99 -16.52 -14.50
C LEU A 62 -16.79 -16.21 -16.00
N GLY A 63 -16.45 -17.20 -16.83
CA GLY A 63 -16.20 -17.02 -18.27
C GLY A 63 -14.93 -16.20 -18.55
N LEU A 64 -13.95 -16.25 -17.66
CA LEU A 64 -12.71 -15.46 -17.70
C LEU A 64 -11.49 -16.26 -18.19
N THR A 65 -11.68 -17.47 -18.68
CA THR A 65 -10.61 -18.34 -19.19
C THR A 65 -9.72 -17.61 -20.20
N GLY A 66 -8.43 -17.51 -19.87
CA GLY A 66 -7.43 -16.84 -20.70
C GLY A 66 -7.50 -15.30 -20.72
N ARG A 67 -8.32 -14.68 -19.86
CA ARG A 67 -8.51 -13.21 -19.83
C ARG A 67 -7.80 -12.51 -18.68
N LEU A 68 -7.46 -13.24 -17.61
CA LEU A 68 -6.74 -12.69 -16.46
C LEU A 68 -5.23 -12.61 -16.73
N ALA A 69 -4.49 -11.96 -15.84
CA ALA A 69 -3.06 -11.76 -15.97
C ALA A 69 -2.25 -12.94 -15.42
N GLY A 70 -0.93 -12.89 -15.65
CA GLY A 70 0.01 -13.92 -15.18
C GLY A 70 0.21 -15.03 -16.21
N GLY A 71 1.24 -15.86 -16.01
CA GLY A 71 1.55 -16.97 -16.92
C GLY A 71 0.44 -18.02 -16.99
N SER A 72 -0.30 -18.18 -15.89
CA SER A 72 -1.45 -19.09 -15.76
C SER A 72 -2.79 -18.44 -16.11
N ALA A 73 -2.82 -17.14 -16.45
CA ALA A 73 -4.03 -16.37 -16.71
C ALA A 73 -5.09 -16.50 -15.59
N ASP A 74 -4.67 -16.34 -14.34
CA ASP A 74 -5.45 -16.53 -13.11
C ASP A 74 -5.46 -15.32 -12.17
N ARG A 75 -4.68 -14.28 -12.49
CA ARG A 75 -4.48 -13.12 -11.62
C ARG A 75 -5.30 -11.90 -12.03
N VAL A 76 -6.08 -11.37 -11.10
CA VAL A 76 -6.82 -10.10 -11.25
C VAL A 76 -5.85 -8.92 -11.25
N LYS A 77 -6.02 -8.01 -12.21
CA LYS A 77 -5.29 -6.74 -12.30
C LYS A 77 -6.25 -5.63 -12.74
N ALA A 78 -5.93 -4.38 -12.40
CA ALA A 78 -6.58 -3.26 -13.06
C ALA A 78 -6.36 -3.30 -14.58
N VAL A 79 -7.42 -3.00 -15.32
CA VAL A 79 -7.39 -2.87 -16.78
C VAL A 79 -8.18 -1.65 -17.22
N ARG A 80 -7.94 -1.19 -18.45
CA ARG A 80 -8.86 -0.27 -19.12
C ARG A 80 -9.66 -1.01 -20.17
N LEU A 81 -10.98 -0.94 -20.08
CA LEU A 81 -11.89 -1.49 -21.08
C LEU A 81 -12.66 -0.32 -21.68
N ARG A 82 -12.47 -0.09 -22.99
CA ARG A 82 -13.13 1.00 -23.72
C ARG A 82 -12.97 2.39 -23.05
N GLY A 83 -11.79 2.64 -22.49
CA GLY A 83 -11.43 3.90 -21.83
C GLY A 83 -11.65 3.91 -20.31
N GLU A 84 -12.62 3.14 -19.82
CA GLU A 84 -12.95 3.09 -18.39
C GLU A 84 -12.00 2.19 -17.62
N LEU A 85 -11.64 2.62 -16.40
CA LEU A 85 -10.87 1.82 -15.47
C LEU A 85 -11.76 0.73 -14.86
N SER A 86 -11.30 -0.51 -14.90
CA SER A 86 -11.89 -1.64 -14.21
C SER A 86 -10.91 -2.18 -13.17
N GLN A 87 -11.27 -2.10 -11.90
CA GLN A 87 -10.51 -2.58 -10.75
C GLN A 87 -11.29 -3.72 -10.10
N GLY A 88 -10.64 -4.87 -9.94
CA GLY A 88 -11.28 -6.07 -9.39
C GLY A 88 -12.31 -6.72 -10.33
N LEU A 89 -13.06 -7.65 -9.76
CA LEU A 89 -14.17 -8.36 -10.39
C LEU A 89 -15.40 -8.30 -9.47
N VAL A 90 -16.58 -8.27 -10.06
CA VAL A 90 -17.87 -8.38 -9.35
C VAL A 90 -18.58 -9.65 -9.82
N CYS A 91 -18.88 -10.55 -8.89
CA CYS A 91 -19.44 -11.86 -9.21
C CYS A 91 -20.41 -12.40 -8.15
N ARG A 92 -21.18 -13.43 -8.53
CA ARG A 92 -21.98 -14.27 -7.63
C ARG A 92 -21.59 -15.74 -7.84
N PRO A 93 -20.51 -16.22 -7.20
CA PRO A 93 -20.05 -17.58 -7.34
C PRO A 93 -21.12 -18.59 -6.91
N ARG A 94 -21.25 -19.73 -7.60
CA ARG A 94 -22.19 -20.81 -7.25
C ARG A 94 -21.99 -21.33 -5.84
N ALA A 95 -20.75 -21.34 -5.35
CA ALA A 95 -20.40 -21.71 -3.98
C ALA A 95 -21.12 -20.85 -2.91
N LEU A 96 -21.64 -19.68 -3.29
CA LEU A 96 -22.33 -18.73 -2.42
C LEU A 96 -23.81 -18.57 -2.77
N ALA A 97 -24.40 -19.46 -3.57
CA ALA A 97 -25.78 -19.32 -4.06
C ALA A 97 -26.82 -19.29 -2.93
N ASP A 98 -26.56 -19.98 -1.82
CA ASP A 98 -27.44 -20.06 -0.65
C ASP A 98 -27.03 -19.09 0.48
N VAL A 99 -26.07 -18.18 0.23
CA VAL A 99 -25.60 -17.20 1.19
C VAL A 99 -26.41 -15.90 1.03
N ASP A 100 -26.92 -15.36 2.14
CA ASP A 100 -27.45 -14.00 2.18
C ASP A 100 -26.27 -13.00 2.10
N LEU A 101 -26.02 -12.49 0.90
CA LEU A 101 -24.92 -11.56 0.64
C LEU A 101 -25.12 -10.20 1.32
N ALA A 102 -26.36 -9.79 1.61
CA ALA A 102 -26.60 -8.54 2.33
C ALA A 102 -26.17 -8.68 3.80
N GLN A 103 -26.59 -9.76 4.45
CA GLN A 103 -26.13 -10.08 5.81
C GLN A 103 -24.61 -10.27 5.86
N ALA A 104 -24.04 -11.00 4.89
CA ALA A 104 -22.60 -11.22 4.85
C ALA A 104 -21.79 -9.93 4.63
N ALA A 105 -22.35 -8.94 3.91
CA ALA A 105 -21.73 -7.63 3.76
C ALA A 105 -21.72 -6.86 5.09
N GLU A 106 -22.82 -6.87 5.85
CA GLU A 106 -22.90 -6.26 7.18
C GLU A 106 -21.91 -6.89 8.17
N GLU A 107 -21.76 -8.21 8.13
CA GLU A 107 -20.81 -8.96 8.96
C GLU A 107 -19.35 -8.80 8.51
N GLY A 108 -19.13 -8.28 7.30
CA GLY A 108 -17.82 -8.17 6.69
C GLY A 108 -17.16 -9.54 6.44
N THR A 109 -17.95 -10.55 6.09
CA THR A 109 -17.47 -11.93 5.89
C THR A 109 -16.47 -12.01 4.73
N ASP A 110 -15.31 -12.60 5.00
CA ASP A 110 -14.26 -12.81 3.98
C ASP A 110 -14.38 -14.21 3.36
N PHE A 111 -14.70 -14.24 2.07
CA PHE A 111 -14.90 -15.46 1.29
C PHE A 111 -13.63 -15.95 0.60
N ALA A 112 -12.46 -15.33 0.82
CA ALA A 112 -11.23 -15.69 0.12
C ALA A 112 -10.88 -17.18 0.27
N GLU A 113 -10.90 -17.69 1.50
CA GLU A 113 -10.60 -19.11 1.78
C GLU A 113 -11.65 -20.05 1.17
N LEU A 114 -12.94 -19.74 1.35
CA LEU A 114 -14.05 -20.55 0.83
C LEU A 114 -14.01 -20.66 -0.71
N LEU A 115 -13.62 -19.58 -1.39
CA LEU A 115 -13.51 -19.54 -2.85
C LEU A 115 -12.14 -19.99 -3.37
N GLY A 116 -11.22 -20.41 -2.49
CA GLY A 116 -9.86 -20.81 -2.88
C GLY A 116 -9.03 -19.67 -3.49
N ILE A 117 -9.39 -18.42 -3.21
CA ILE A 117 -8.72 -17.23 -3.73
C ILE A 117 -7.52 -16.91 -2.84
N THR A 118 -6.36 -16.75 -3.46
CA THR A 118 -5.12 -16.40 -2.75
C THR A 118 -4.57 -15.08 -3.25
N LYS A 119 -3.63 -14.50 -2.50
CA LYS A 119 -2.97 -13.26 -2.91
C LYS A 119 -1.74 -13.58 -3.75
N TRP A 120 -1.66 -12.98 -4.93
CA TRP A 120 -0.45 -13.02 -5.73
C TRP A 120 0.66 -12.25 -5.01
N ALA A 121 1.80 -12.91 -4.82
CA ALA A 121 3.03 -12.27 -4.36
C ALA A 121 4.13 -12.50 -5.42
N PRO A 122 4.83 -11.45 -5.87
CA PRO A 122 5.99 -11.63 -6.73
C PRO A 122 7.16 -12.29 -6.00
N PRO A 123 8.09 -12.91 -6.73
CA PRO A 123 9.33 -13.41 -6.13
C PRO A 123 10.15 -12.25 -5.55
N ILE A 124 10.60 -12.40 -4.31
CA ILE A 124 11.43 -11.41 -3.62
C ILE A 124 12.84 -11.44 -4.22
N PRO A 125 13.39 -10.31 -4.70
CA PRO A 125 14.77 -10.25 -5.16
C PRO A 125 15.76 -10.69 -4.08
N THR A 126 16.84 -11.38 -4.46
CA THR A 126 17.84 -11.91 -3.51
C THR A 126 18.48 -10.81 -2.65
N THR A 127 18.63 -9.59 -3.19
CA THR A 127 19.16 -8.42 -2.48
C THR A 127 18.21 -7.86 -1.43
N MET A 128 16.92 -8.20 -1.49
CA MET A 128 15.90 -7.86 -0.49
C MET A 128 15.67 -8.98 0.53
N ASN A 129 16.34 -10.11 0.35
CA ASN A 129 16.30 -11.25 1.27
C ASN A 129 17.63 -11.33 2.04
N GLY A 130 17.65 -12.11 3.12
CA GLY A 130 18.84 -12.30 3.95
C GLY A 130 18.57 -13.21 5.13
N ASP A 131 19.62 -13.54 5.88
CA ASP A 131 19.46 -14.23 7.14
C ASP A 131 18.68 -13.34 8.13
N VAL A 132 17.79 -13.95 8.90
CA VAL A 132 16.92 -13.23 9.84
C VAL A 132 17.18 -13.66 11.28
N GLU A 133 16.77 -12.81 12.20
CA GLU A 133 16.76 -13.06 13.64
C GLU A 133 15.46 -12.56 14.27
N ALA A 134 15.13 -13.10 15.44
CA ALA A 134 14.00 -12.62 16.23
C ALA A 134 14.31 -11.21 16.75
N ALA A 135 13.37 -10.28 16.56
CA ALA A 135 13.51 -8.89 16.93
C ALA A 135 12.29 -8.46 17.76
N ALA A 136 12.24 -8.92 19.01
CA ALA A 136 11.13 -8.61 19.93
C ALA A 136 10.97 -7.09 20.19
N ASP A 137 12.07 -6.34 20.09
CA ASP A 137 12.07 -4.89 20.31
C ASP A 137 11.77 -4.08 19.04
N LEU A 138 11.57 -4.72 17.89
CA LEU A 138 11.24 -4.03 16.63
C LEU A 138 9.98 -3.19 16.80
N MET A 139 10.02 -1.92 16.38
CA MET A 139 8.84 -1.07 16.44
C MET A 139 7.73 -1.63 15.54
N PRO A 140 6.47 -1.61 15.99
CA PRO A 140 5.36 -2.17 15.22
C PRO A 140 5.25 -1.56 13.83
N TRP A 141 5.16 -2.43 12.83
CA TRP A 141 4.76 -2.06 11.47
C TRP A 141 3.25 -1.86 11.42
N VAL A 142 2.80 -0.84 10.69
CA VAL A 142 1.37 -0.61 10.43
C VAL A 142 1.12 -0.65 8.93
N ASP A 143 0.23 -1.54 8.52
CA ASP A 143 -0.26 -1.55 7.16
C ASP A 143 -1.28 -0.44 6.92
N ILE A 144 -1.22 0.15 5.73
CA ILE A 144 -2.13 1.23 5.31
C ILE A 144 -3.17 0.70 4.32
N GLU A 145 -4.43 1.02 4.59
CA GLU A 145 -5.55 0.61 3.77
C GLU A 145 -5.76 1.54 2.57
N ASN A 146 -6.46 1.05 1.54
CA ASN A 146 -6.78 1.86 0.36
C ASN A 146 -8.02 2.72 0.62
N LEU A 147 -7.92 4.04 0.39
CA LEU A 147 -9.01 4.99 0.55
C LEU A 147 -10.23 4.61 -0.30
N GLN A 148 -10.01 3.96 -1.46
CA GLN A 148 -11.11 3.51 -2.32
C GLN A 148 -11.98 2.44 -1.66
N ARG A 149 -11.41 1.64 -0.77
CA ARG A 149 -12.14 0.62 0.00
C ARG A 149 -12.87 1.23 1.20
N TYR A 150 -12.24 2.20 1.86
CA TYR A 150 -12.74 2.80 3.09
C TYR A 150 -12.79 4.32 2.95
N PRO A 151 -13.75 4.86 2.16
CA PRO A 151 -13.82 6.29 1.87
C PRO A 151 -14.10 7.15 3.12
N HIS A 152 -14.65 6.55 4.17
CA HIS A 152 -15.03 7.22 5.42
C HIS A 152 -13.94 7.18 6.51
N ILE A 153 -12.69 6.83 6.17
CA ILE A 153 -11.58 6.97 7.14
C ILE A 153 -11.42 8.43 7.56
N PHE A 154 -11.70 9.35 6.63
CA PHE A 154 -11.56 10.79 6.82
C PHE A 154 -12.89 11.53 6.68
N GLU A 155 -13.09 12.53 7.52
CA GLU A 155 -14.25 13.42 7.48
C GLU A 155 -13.97 14.62 6.57
N PRO A 156 -14.91 15.02 5.70
CA PRO A 156 -14.77 16.23 4.88
C PRO A 156 -14.39 17.45 5.72
N GLY A 157 -13.34 18.15 5.29
CA GLY A 157 -12.84 19.35 5.95
C GLY A 157 -11.87 19.12 7.12
N GLU A 158 -11.66 17.88 7.58
CA GLU A 158 -10.69 17.65 8.66
C GLU A 158 -9.25 17.96 8.21
N PRO A 159 -8.37 18.47 9.07
CA PRO A 159 -6.99 18.76 8.69
C PRO A 159 -6.20 17.49 8.35
N VAL A 160 -5.68 17.40 7.14
CA VAL A 160 -4.86 16.29 6.65
C VAL A 160 -3.56 16.76 6.01
N VAL A 161 -2.59 15.84 5.97
CA VAL A 161 -1.35 15.94 5.21
C VAL A 161 -1.32 14.83 4.17
N LEU A 162 -1.03 15.20 2.92
CA LEU A 162 -0.79 14.25 1.84
C LEU A 162 0.69 14.22 1.48
N THR A 163 1.27 13.04 1.51
CA THR A 163 2.63 12.80 1.03
C THR A 163 2.62 11.95 -0.22
N GLU A 164 3.60 12.16 -1.10
CA GLU A 164 3.80 11.31 -2.25
C GLU A 164 4.03 9.86 -1.81
N LYS A 165 3.26 8.93 -2.37
CA LYS A 165 3.51 7.51 -2.19
C LYS A 165 4.62 7.09 -3.15
N LEU A 166 5.76 6.71 -2.59
CA LEU A 166 6.87 6.19 -3.37
C LEU A 166 6.67 4.71 -3.69
N HIS A 167 7.32 4.31 -4.77
CA HIS A 167 7.32 2.96 -5.31
C HIS A 167 8.70 2.33 -5.14
N GLY A 168 8.84 1.50 -4.11
CA GLY A 168 10.10 0.87 -3.79
C GLY A 168 9.87 -0.36 -2.91
N THR A 169 10.56 -0.41 -1.78
CA THR A 169 10.29 -1.36 -0.71
C THR A 169 10.38 -0.68 0.65
N ALA A 170 9.44 -0.99 1.54
CA ALA A 170 9.38 -0.42 2.87
C ALA A 170 10.52 -0.96 3.75
N CYS A 171 11.33 -0.05 4.28
CA CYS A 171 12.42 -0.30 5.21
C CYS A 171 12.01 0.16 6.61
N LEU A 172 12.06 -0.78 7.54
CA LEU A 172 11.72 -0.58 8.94
C LEU A 172 13.03 -0.55 9.72
N PHE A 173 13.42 0.62 10.21
CA PHE A 173 14.57 0.75 11.10
C PHE A 173 14.07 0.98 12.52
N THR A 174 14.64 0.28 13.51
CA THR A 174 14.38 0.52 14.93
C THR A 174 15.69 0.68 15.68
N TYR A 175 15.82 1.79 16.42
CA TYR A 175 16.85 1.99 17.42
C TYR A 175 16.30 1.72 18.82
N VAL A 176 17.05 0.99 19.65
CA VAL A 176 16.77 0.75 21.06
C VAL A 176 17.85 1.45 21.87
N ALA A 177 17.44 2.40 22.71
CA ALA A 177 18.37 3.22 23.50
C ALA A 177 19.12 2.37 24.53
N GLU A 178 18.44 1.42 25.17
CA GLU A 178 19.08 0.46 26.06
C GLU A 178 20.01 -0.48 25.26
N GLY A 179 21.30 -0.41 25.56
CA GLY A 179 22.32 -1.21 24.87
C GLY A 179 22.63 -0.76 23.45
N GLU A 180 22.08 0.38 23.00
CA GLU A 180 22.36 1.03 21.71
C GLU A 180 22.25 0.08 20.50
N ARG A 181 21.17 -0.73 20.48
CA ARG A 181 20.95 -1.74 19.44
C ARG A 181 20.11 -1.18 18.30
N SER A 182 20.34 -1.71 17.10
CA SER A 182 19.56 -1.37 15.91
C SER A 182 19.03 -2.62 15.22
N PHE A 183 17.81 -2.53 14.70
CA PHE A 183 17.19 -3.56 13.88
C PHE A 183 16.79 -2.95 12.53
N VAL A 184 17.01 -3.72 11.46
CA VAL A 184 16.56 -3.39 10.10
C VAL A 184 15.65 -4.52 9.62
N SER A 185 14.50 -4.17 9.07
CA SER A 185 13.54 -5.14 8.55
C SER A 185 12.84 -4.63 7.29
N SER A 186 12.21 -5.54 6.57
CA SER A 186 11.21 -5.22 5.55
C SER A 186 9.82 -5.35 6.16
N LYS A 187 8.77 -4.86 5.49
CA LYS A 187 7.39 -5.09 5.94
C LYS A 187 7.03 -6.58 6.09
N GLY A 188 7.58 -7.45 5.22
CA GLY A 188 7.29 -8.88 5.21
C GLY A 188 7.94 -9.65 6.36
N PHE A 189 9.15 -9.25 6.78
CA PHE A 189 9.81 -9.82 7.96
C PHE A 189 9.35 -9.14 9.26
N GLY A 190 9.17 -7.82 9.23
CA GLY A 190 8.74 -7.03 10.39
C GLY A 190 7.36 -7.41 10.90
N SER A 191 6.42 -7.75 10.00
CA SER A 191 5.09 -8.28 10.39
C SER A 191 5.15 -9.62 11.13
N LYS A 192 6.28 -10.33 11.07
CA LYS A 192 6.54 -11.60 11.77
C LYS A 192 7.44 -11.42 13.00
N GLY A 193 7.77 -10.18 13.38
CA GLY A 193 8.70 -9.89 14.48
C GLY A 193 10.15 -10.29 14.18
N LEU A 194 10.53 -10.27 12.90
CA LEU A 194 11.87 -10.63 12.44
C LEU A 194 12.64 -9.41 11.94
N ALA A 195 13.95 -9.38 12.19
CA ALA A 195 14.88 -8.43 11.59
C ALA A 195 15.87 -9.15 10.68
N LEU A 196 16.36 -8.45 9.66
CA LEU A 196 17.44 -8.88 8.80
C LEU A 196 18.76 -8.72 9.55
N LYS A 197 19.56 -9.79 9.60
CA LYS A 197 20.93 -9.72 10.08
C LYS A 197 21.75 -8.80 9.17
N GLU A 198 22.74 -8.17 9.77
CA GLU A 198 23.57 -7.18 9.09
C GLU A 198 24.38 -7.81 7.95
N ASP A 199 24.20 -7.27 6.74
CA ASP A 199 24.90 -7.69 5.53
C ASP A 199 25.13 -6.47 4.61
N GLU A 200 26.38 -6.21 4.23
CA GLU A 200 26.79 -5.13 3.32
C GLU A 200 26.15 -5.20 1.92
N ARG A 201 25.70 -6.39 1.51
CA ARG A 201 25.06 -6.61 0.21
C ARG A 201 23.55 -6.44 0.27
N ASN A 202 22.96 -6.53 1.47
CA ASN A 202 21.53 -6.40 1.66
C ASN A 202 21.07 -4.96 1.38
N LEU A 203 19.99 -4.82 0.61
CA LEU A 203 19.49 -3.55 0.13
C LEU A 203 19.14 -2.57 1.27
N TYR A 204 18.47 -3.07 2.31
CA TYR A 204 18.00 -2.25 3.43
C TYR A 204 19.18 -1.75 4.27
N TRP A 205 20.15 -2.62 4.57
CA TRP A 205 21.37 -2.24 5.28
C TRP A 205 22.22 -1.24 4.50
N ARG A 206 22.33 -1.39 3.18
CA ARG A 206 22.99 -0.39 2.31
C ARG A 206 22.32 0.98 2.40
N ALA A 207 20.99 1.02 2.39
CA ALA A 207 20.25 2.28 2.52
C ALA A 207 20.43 2.90 3.92
N VAL A 208 20.20 2.13 4.98
CA VAL A 208 20.33 2.59 6.38
C VAL A 208 21.72 3.16 6.67
N ARG A 209 22.78 2.49 6.22
CA ARG A 209 24.17 2.97 6.40
C ARG A 209 24.47 4.17 5.52
N GLY A 210 24.04 4.13 4.25
CA GLY A 210 24.28 5.20 3.28
C GLY A 210 23.68 6.54 3.66
N HIS A 211 22.55 6.53 4.37
CA HIS A 211 21.85 7.74 4.84
C HIS A 211 22.06 8.02 6.33
N GLY A 212 22.90 7.25 7.03
CA GLY A 212 23.20 7.49 8.45
C GLY A 212 21.99 7.37 9.39
N VAL A 213 20.99 6.54 9.04
CA VAL A 213 19.70 6.47 9.73
C VAL A 213 19.86 6.15 11.23
N ALA A 214 20.81 5.28 11.58
CA ALA A 214 21.05 4.90 12.98
C ALA A 214 21.50 6.08 13.85
N ALA A 215 22.37 6.96 13.34
CA ALA A 215 22.83 8.12 14.08
C ALA A 215 21.69 9.14 14.30
N VAL A 216 20.85 9.34 13.29
CA VAL A 216 19.68 10.22 13.38
C VAL A 216 18.66 9.68 14.38
N ALA A 217 18.36 8.37 14.33
CA ALA A 217 17.43 7.75 15.26
C ALA A 217 17.93 7.79 16.71
N ALA A 218 19.23 7.59 16.95
CA ALA A 218 19.82 7.69 18.28
C ALA A 218 19.73 9.13 18.83
N ALA A 219 20.06 10.13 18.00
CA ALA A 219 19.91 11.53 18.37
C ALA A 219 18.45 11.91 18.66
N LEU A 220 17.51 11.39 17.86
CA LEU A 220 16.07 11.59 18.07
C LEU A 220 15.59 10.93 19.37
N ALA A 221 16.03 9.69 19.65
CA ALA A 221 15.69 9.00 20.90
C ALA A 221 16.13 9.81 22.13
N HIS A 222 17.36 10.34 22.11
CA HIS A 222 17.85 11.21 23.16
C HIS A 222 17.04 12.51 23.30
N ARG A 223 16.70 13.18 22.18
CA ARG A 223 15.90 14.42 22.18
C ARG A 223 14.49 14.20 22.75
N LEU A 224 13.88 13.06 22.46
CA LEU A 224 12.52 12.73 22.88
C LEU A 224 12.45 12.05 24.27
N GLY A 225 13.59 11.61 24.82
CA GLY A 225 13.60 10.72 25.98
C GLY A 225 12.97 9.35 25.68
N ALA A 226 13.04 8.91 24.43
CA ALA A 226 12.42 7.66 23.98
C ALA A 226 13.31 6.44 24.27
N THR A 227 12.70 5.34 24.71
CA THR A 227 13.39 4.06 24.89
C THR A 227 13.66 3.37 23.56
N ARG A 228 12.78 3.59 22.57
CA ARG A 228 12.87 3.05 21.22
C ARG A 228 12.39 4.07 20.20
N VAL A 229 13.01 4.09 19.02
CA VAL A 229 12.62 4.94 17.89
C VAL A 229 12.58 4.12 16.62
N GLY A 230 11.44 4.16 15.93
CA GLY A 230 11.22 3.58 14.61
C GLY A 230 11.34 4.65 13.54
N ILE A 231 12.19 4.44 12.53
CA ILE A 231 12.25 5.24 11.30
C ILE A 231 11.76 4.37 10.15
N PHE A 232 10.65 4.76 9.55
CA PHE A 232 10.04 4.04 8.43
C PHE A 232 10.25 4.82 7.15
N GLY A 233 10.94 4.20 6.20
CA GLY A 233 11.27 4.84 4.93
C GLY A 233 11.10 3.90 3.74
N GLU A 234 10.93 4.48 2.57
CA GLU A 234 10.88 3.75 1.32
C GLU A 234 12.29 3.70 0.73
N VAL A 235 12.81 2.50 0.48
CA VAL A 235 14.03 2.31 -0.31
C VAL A 235 13.62 2.20 -1.77
N TYR A 236 14.22 3.01 -2.65
CA TYR A 236 13.84 3.08 -4.06
C TYR A 236 15.04 3.21 -5.01
N GLY A 237 14.77 3.06 -6.30
CA GLY A 237 15.75 3.25 -7.37
C GLY A 237 15.79 2.10 -8.36
N LYS A 238 16.50 2.31 -9.48
CA LYS A 238 16.66 1.29 -10.52
C LYS A 238 17.37 0.07 -9.95
N GLY A 239 16.73 -1.10 -10.05
CA GLY A 239 17.21 -2.35 -9.44
C GLY A 239 16.53 -2.69 -8.11
N VAL A 240 15.69 -1.79 -7.58
CA VAL A 240 14.75 -2.06 -6.48
C VAL A 240 13.40 -2.44 -7.08
N GLN A 241 12.82 -1.55 -7.90
CA GLN A 241 11.58 -1.74 -8.66
C GLN A 241 11.72 -1.12 -10.07
N ASP A 242 10.64 -1.11 -10.86
CA ASP A 242 10.58 -0.49 -12.18
C ASP A 242 10.69 1.04 -12.14
N LEU A 243 10.19 1.69 -11.09
CA LEU A 243 10.25 3.14 -10.93
C LEU A 243 11.55 3.58 -10.23
N SER A 244 12.42 4.27 -10.97
CA SER A 244 13.79 4.54 -10.54
C SER A 244 14.00 5.87 -9.84
N TYR A 245 13.10 6.85 -9.99
CA TYR A 245 13.26 8.21 -9.46
C TYR A 245 14.58 8.89 -9.86
N GLY A 246 15.21 8.46 -10.96
CA GLY A 246 16.52 8.96 -11.39
C GLY A 246 17.72 8.42 -10.60
N THR A 247 17.49 7.47 -9.68
CA THR A 247 18.53 6.81 -8.88
C THR A 247 18.88 5.45 -9.50
N ASP A 248 20.17 5.14 -9.69
CA ASP A 248 20.63 3.81 -10.12
C ASP A 248 21.37 3.12 -8.97
N VAL A 249 20.81 2.00 -8.48
CA VAL A 249 21.27 1.30 -7.27
C VAL A 249 22.28 0.18 -7.61
N ARG A 250 22.52 -0.04 -8.90
CA ARG A 250 23.34 -1.14 -9.43
C ARG A 250 24.84 -0.87 -9.36
N THR A 251 25.25 0.37 -9.09
CA THR A 251 26.65 0.72 -8.81
C THR A 251 26.88 0.76 -7.30
N ALA A 252 28.01 0.24 -6.84
CA ALA A 252 28.34 0.21 -5.40
C ALA A 252 28.68 1.60 -4.82
N ASP A 253 28.89 2.60 -5.69
CA ASP A 253 29.44 3.91 -5.31
C ASP A 253 28.40 4.87 -4.72
N ALA A 254 27.10 4.56 -4.81
CA ALA A 254 26.03 5.37 -4.24
C ALA A 254 25.04 4.49 -3.45
N PRO A 255 24.55 4.96 -2.29
CA PRO A 255 23.53 4.23 -1.57
C PRO A 255 22.20 4.23 -2.37
N PRO A 256 21.33 3.24 -2.14
CA PRO A 256 19.96 3.26 -2.65
C PRO A 256 19.25 4.57 -2.29
N GLY A 257 18.25 4.96 -3.08
CA GLY A 257 17.34 6.04 -2.68
C GLY A 257 16.63 5.65 -1.38
N TYR A 258 16.43 6.61 -0.49
CA TYR A 258 15.75 6.42 0.79
C TYR A 258 14.94 7.67 1.10
N ALA A 259 13.69 7.52 1.51
CA ALA A 259 12.87 8.63 1.95
C ALA A 259 11.96 8.21 3.10
N VAL A 260 12.05 8.92 4.23
CA VAL A 260 11.26 8.66 5.44
C VAL A 260 9.81 9.09 5.22
N PHE A 261 8.87 8.20 5.50
CA PHE A 261 7.44 8.48 5.44
C PHE A 261 6.74 8.44 6.80
N ASP A 262 7.34 7.82 7.82
CA ASP A 262 6.79 7.81 9.17
C ASP A 262 7.87 7.67 10.25
N VAL A 263 7.54 8.10 11.46
CA VAL A 263 8.38 7.93 12.64
C VAL A 263 7.50 7.46 13.80
N SER A 264 7.99 6.48 14.57
CA SER A 264 7.39 6.14 15.86
C SER A 264 8.42 6.21 16.97
N ALA A 265 7.96 6.47 18.20
CA ALA A 265 8.81 6.48 19.38
C ALA A 265 8.07 5.87 20.55
N GLU A 266 8.76 5.07 21.36
CA GLU A 266 8.25 4.64 22.66
C GLU A 266 8.70 5.63 23.73
N ILE A 267 7.75 6.34 24.32
CA ILE A 267 7.97 7.36 25.36
C ILE A 267 7.07 6.98 26.54
N ASP A 268 7.64 6.87 27.74
CA ASP A 268 6.91 6.50 28.96
C ASP A 268 6.08 5.20 28.82
N GLY A 269 6.58 4.24 28.04
CA GLY A 269 5.93 2.95 27.79
C GLY A 269 4.76 3.02 26.80
N GLN A 270 4.58 4.14 26.09
CA GLN A 270 3.57 4.30 25.05
C GLN A 270 4.21 4.54 23.69
N THR A 271 3.72 3.85 22.66
CA THR A 271 4.13 4.08 21.27
C THR A 271 3.38 5.27 20.70
N CYS A 272 4.12 6.33 20.35
CA CYS A 272 3.62 7.53 19.69
C CYS A 272 4.04 7.51 18.22
N TRP A 273 3.14 7.90 17.32
CA TRP A 273 3.45 8.17 15.91
C TRP A 273 3.65 9.66 15.71
N LEU A 274 4.68 10.00 14.95
CA LEU A 274 5.21 11.36 14.85
C LEU A 274 5.35 11.74 13.39
N ASP A 275 5.02 12.99 13.06
CA ASP A 275 5.27 13.51 11.73
C ASP A 275 6.78 13.67 11.49
N PRO A 276 7.39 12.98 10.50
CA PRO A 276 8.83 13.08 10.24
C PRO A 276 9.30 14.53 10.06
N ALA A 277 8.49 15.37 9.39
CA ALA A 277 8.84 16.77 9.14
C ALA A 277 8.79 17.64 10.41
N ALA A 278 8.11 17.19 11.47
CA ALA A 278 8.03 17.91 12.74
C ALA A 278 9.17 17.53 13.70
N VAL A 279 9.73 16.32 13.56
CA VAL A 279 10.69 15.77 14.53
C VAL A 279 12.12 15.64 14.01
N LEU A 280 12.30 15.57 12.69
CA LEU A 280 13.61 15.55 12.05
C LEU A 280 14.02 16.97 11.65
N THR A 281 15.29 17.30 11.84
CA THR A 281 15.86 18.58 11.40
C THR A 281 16.04 18.57 9.88
N ASP A 282 15.86 19.72 9.23
CA ASP A 282 16.05 19.86 7.78
C ASP A 282 17.37 19.25 7.30
N GLY A 283 17.27 18.25 6.43
CA GLY A 283 18.41 17.57 5.82
C GLY A 283 19.03 16.43 6.65
N GLU A 284 18.50 16.09 7.83
CA GLU A 284 18.96 14.91 8.59
C GLU A 284 18.71 13.62 7.82
N LEU A 285 17.50 13.47 7.27
CA LEU A 285 17.13 12.37 6.40
C LEU A 285 16.25 12.90 5.26
N PRO A 286 16.31 12.30 4.06
CA PRO A 286 15.36 12.64 3.01
C PRO A 286 13.95 12.21 3.44
N LEU A 287 12.96 13.09 3.23
CA LEU A 287 11.57 12.82 3.52
C LEU A 287 10.80 12.56 2.23
N VAL A 288 9.73 11.77 2.30
CA VAL A 288 8.78 11.71 1.19
C VAL A 288 8.19 13.11 0.95
N PRO A 289 8.03 13.56 -0.32
CA PRO A 289 7.51 14.89 -0.60
C PRO A 289 6.12 15.12 0.01
N ARG A 290 5.95 16.21 0.76
CA ARG A 290 4.63 16.71 1.16
C ARG A 290 4.02 17.45 -0.01
N LEU A 291 2.88 16.98 -0.50
CA LEU A 291 2.21 17.55 -1.65
C LEU A 291 1.09 18.50 -1.25
N TYR A 292 0.50 18.29 -0.07
CA TYR A 292 -0.61 19.09 0.42
C TYR A 292 -0.72 19.01 1.94
N GLU A 293 -1.20 20.11 2.52
CA GLU A 293 -1.61 20.23 3.92
C GLU A 293 -2.81 21.18 3.98
N GLY A 294 -3.92 20.71 4.54
CA GLY A 294 -5.17 21.46 4.51
C GLY A 294 -6.40 20.58 4.79
N PRO A 295 -7.61 21.12 4.58
CA PRO A 295 -8.86 20.38 4.79
C PRO A 295 -8.98 19.18 3.84
N TYR A 296 -9.43 18.04 4.37
CA TYR A 296 -9.69 16.84 3.59
C TYR A 296 -10.81 17.07 2.58
N ASP A 297 -10.50 16.80 1.31
CA ASP A 297 -11.43 16.80 0.19
C ASP A 297 -11.06 15.65 -0.74
N LEU A 298 -12.03 14.80 -1.08
CA LEU A 298 -11.78 13.58 -1.83
C LEU A 298 -11.25 13.87 -3.24
N ASP A 299 -11.80 14.88 -3.92
CA ASP A 299 -11.39 15.24 -5.27
C ASP A 299 -9.94 15.73 -5.29
N THR A 300 -9.57 16.57 -4.32
CA THR A 300 -8.18 17.01 -4.11
C THR A 300 -7.23 15.82 -3.90
N VAL A 301 -7.64 14.82 -3.12
CA VAL A 301 -6.84 13.60 -2.89
C VAL A 301 -6.66 12.81 -4.20
N LEU A 302 -7.72 12.61 -4.98
CA LEU A 302 -7.67 11.84 -6.22
C LEU A 302 -6.86 12.57 -7.32
N GLU A 303 -6.95 13.90 -7.36
CA GLU A 303 -6.13 14.74 -8.24
C GLU A 303 -4.65 14.60 -7.88
N LEU A 304 -4.29 14.75 -6.61
CA LEU A 304 -2.90 14.67 -6.14
C LEU A 304 -2.33 13.25 -6.17
N ALA A 305 -3.17 12.22 -6.03
CA ALA A 305 -2.78 10.83 -6.28
C ALA A 305 -2.28 10.65 -7.72
N SER A 306 -2.87 11.39 -8.66
CA SER A 306 -2.52 11.35 -10.07
C SER A 306 -1.36 12.29 -10.43
N GLY A 307 -0.75 12.07 -11.60
CA GLY A 307 0.31 12.94 -12.13
C GLY A 307 1.71 12.33 -12.07
N ARG A 308 2.72 13.20 -12.17
CA ARG A 308 4.14 12.81 -12.20
C ARG A 308 4.76 12.92 -10.80
N GLU A 309 5.73 12.06 -10.55
CA GLU A 309 6.50 12.05 -9.30
C GLU A 309 7.27 13.36 -9.09
N THR A 310 7.50 13.74 -7.83
CA THR A 310 8.22 14.95 -7.44
C THR A 310 9.59 14.69 -6.80
N VAL A 311 9.85 13.44 -6.41
CA VAL A 311 11.06 13.02 -5.70
C VAL A 311 12.34 13.34 -6.48
N SER A 312 12.35 13.12 -7.80
CA SER A 312 13.54 13.36 -8.62
C SER A 312 13.79 14.83 -8.96
N GLY A 313 12.80 15.71 -8.72
CA GLY A 313 12.77 17.08 -9.21
C GLY A 313 12.67 17.22 -10.74
N LYS A 314 12.53 16.11 -11.48
CA LYS A 314 12.54 16.07 -12.96
C LYS A 314 11.31 15.39 -13.55
N ALA A 315 10.39 14.91 -12.71
CA ALA A 315 9.13 14.30 -13.13
C ALA A 315 9.36 13.13 -14.11
N VAL A 316 10.27 12.21 -13.80
CA VAL A 316 10.79 11.20 -14.73
C VAL A 316 9.81 10.07 -15.05
N HIS A 317 8.82 9.83 -14.18
CA HIS A 317 7.75 8.86 -14.41
C HIS A 317 6.45 9.28 -13.68
N LEU A 318 5.42 8.44 -13.77
CA LEU A 318 4.18 8.63 -13.02
C LEU A 318 4.42 8.43 -11.52
N ARG A 319 3.71 9.20 -10.72
CA ARG A 319 3.58 8.97 -9.28
C ARG A 319 2.73 7.71 -9.05
N GLU A 320 3.07 6.93 -8.02
CA GLU A 320 2.23 5.80 -7.62
C GLU A 320 0.89 6.27 -7.03
N GLY A 321 0.95 7.22 -6.11
CA GLY A 321 -0.23 7.76 -5.44
C GLY A 321 0.14 8.73 -4.33
N VAL A 322 -0.75 8.87 -3.37
CA VAL A 322 -0.50 9.60 -2.11
C VAL A 322 -0.84 8.75 -0.89
N VAL A 323 -0.20 9.07 0.23
CA VAL A 323 -0.59 8.63 1.55
C VAL A 323 -1.23 9.82 2.27
N ILE A 324 -2.39 9.58 2.88
CA ILE A 324 -3.19 10.55 3.62
C ILE A 324 -3.09 10.21 5.10
N ARG A 325 -2.81 11.22 5.93
CA ARG A 325 -2.85 11.16 7.38
C ARG A 325 -3.48 12.43 7.95
N PRO A 326 -4.15 12.39 9.11
CA PRO A 326 -4.60 13.60 9.78
C PRO A 326 -3.38 14.43 10.22
N SER A 327 -3.53 15.75 10.29
CA SER A 327 -2.47 16.62 10.81
C SER A 327 -2.17 16.33 12.30
N ALA A 328 -3.16 15.82 13.03
CA ALA A 328 -3.00 15.28 14.38
C ALA A 328 -3.38 13.80 14.39
N GLU A 329 -2.44 12.93 14.78
CA GLU A 329 -2.64 11.48 14.81
C GLU A 329 -3.91 11.11 15.61
N ARG A 330 -4.76 10.26 15.03
CA ARG A 330 -5.98 9.76 15.68
C ARG A 330 -6.27 8.32 15.32
N TYR A 331 -7.02 7.67 16.21
CA TYR A 331 -7.62 6.37 15.94
C TYR A 331 -8.74 6.49 14.88
N SER A 332 -8.86 5.48 14.04
CA SER A 332 -9.94 5.31 13.08
C SER A 332 -10.75 4.07 13.44
N PRO A 333 -12.05 4.20 13.79
CA PRO A 333 -12.91 3.05 14.00
C PRO A 333 -13.16 2.27 12.71
N VAL A 334 -13.00 2.90 11.55
CA VAL A 334 -13.19 2.27 10.23
C VAL A 334 -12.11 1.22 9.95
N THR A 335 -10.86 1.50 10.32
CA THR A 335 -9.72 0.59 10.09
C THR A 335 -9.31 -0.16 11.35
N GLY A 336 -9.89 0.16 12.51
CA GLY A 336 -9.53 -0.44 13.79
C GLY A 336 -8.14 -0.05 14.30
N GLY A 337 -7.54 1.01 13.75
CA GLY A 337 -6.15 1.40 14.01
C GLY A 337 -5.90 2.87 13.73
N ARG A 338 -4.77 3.20 13.09
CA ARG A 338 -4.44 4.58 12.72
C ARG A 338 -5.36 5.07 11.61
N ALA A 339 -5.74 6.35 11.66
CA ALA A 339 -6.40 7.04 10.55
C ALA A 339 -5.39 7.36 9.44
N ILE A 340 -4.98 6.34 8.69
CA ILE A 340 -4.01 6.48 7.59
C ILE A 340 -4.48 5.64 6.41
N ALA A 341 -4.40 6.22 5.20
CA ALA A 341 -4.80 5.52 3.99
C ALA A 341 -3.90 5.89 2.81
N LYS A 342 -3.95 5.08 1.76
CA LYS A 342 -3.34 5.37 0.46
C LYS A 342 -4.42 5.58 -0.60
N ALA A 343 -4.17 6.50 -1.52
CA ALA A 343 -4.89 6.61 -2.79
C ALA A 343 -3.91 6.36 -3.92
N VAL A 344 -4.17 5.36 -4.78
CA VAL A 344 -3.27 4.95 -5.86
C VAL A 344 -3.78 5.49 -7.20
N SER A 345 -2.87 6.00 -8.02
CA SER A 345 -3.16 6.57 -9.33
C SER A 345 -3.71 5.52 -10.31
N PRO A 346 -4.85 5.78 -10.96
CA PRO A 346 -5.35 4.97 -12.08
C PRO A 346 -4.34 4.77 -13.21
N ALA A 347 -3.52 5.79 -13.49
CA ALA A 347 -2.50 5.74 -14.53
C ALA A 347 -1.33 4.82 -14.12
N TYR A 348 -0.97 4.83 -12.84
CA TYR A 348 0.04 3.93 -12.29
C TYR A 348 -0.42 2.46 -12.32
N LEU A 349 -1.67 2.17 -11.92
CA LEU A 349 -2.22 0.81 -11.88
C LEU A 349 -2.26 0.15 -13.26
N THR A 350 -2.40 0.95 -14.31
CA THR A 350 -2.53 0.48 -15.70
C THR A 350 -1.24 0.67 -16.51
N ARG A 351 -0.12 1.00 -15.85
CA ARG A 351 1.17 1.23 -16.52
C ARG A 351 1.71 -0.06 -17.15
N LYS A 352 2.40 0.09 -18.29
CA LYS A 352 2.99 -1.05 -18.99
C LYS A 352 4.28 -1.50 -18.31
N GLY A 353 4.43 -2.81 -18.07
CA GLY A 353 5.67 -3.40 -17.59
C GLY A 353 6.02 -3.12 -16.13
N GLY A 354 5.04 -2.71 -15.31
CA GLY A 354 5.26 -2.43 -13.89
C GLY A 354 5.67 -3.67 -13.08
N THR A 355 6.52 -3.47 -12.07
CA THR A 355 6.86 -4.47 -11.05
C THR A 355 6.31 -4.02 -9.69
N GLU A 356 6.04 -4.96 -8.79
CA GLU A 356 5.55 -4.65 -7.43
C GLU A 356 6.17 -5.64 -6.43
N TYR A 357 7.50 -5.75 -6.40
CA TYR A 357 8.18 -6.60 -5.41
C TYR A 357 7.81 -6.14 -3.99
N GLU A 358 7.49 -7.05 -3.08
CA GLU A 358 7.04 -6.70 -1.73
C GLU A 358 7.83 -7.41 -0.64
#